data_AF-A0A7J8HKB2-F1
#
_entry.id   AF-A0A7J8HKB2-F1
#
_cell.length_a   1.000
_cell.length_b   1.000
_cell.length_c   1.000
_cell.angle_alpha   90.00
_cell.angle_beta   90.00
_cell.angle_gamma   90.00
#
_symmetry.space_group_name_H-M   'P 1'
#
loop_
_entity.id
_entity.type
_entity.pdbx_description
1 polymer ?
#
loop_
_entity_poly.entity_id
_entity_poly.type
_entity_poly.pdbx_seq_one_letter_code
_entity_poly.pdbx_strand_id
1 'polypeptide(L)'
;MLDFEKVSKATSVEEILPQATRRKGCLKLWRGCTEPGGVLACPAAALLNQLKKTFLHRVRGKYPGQLEIACRRLLEQVVSCGGLLPGAGLPEEQTVSWFQFHSYLQRHSVSDLEKHFAQLTKEVTLVEELQCPGQAKAVRKLQGKRLSQLQPLPQTLRAWALLQLDGAPKVCRAARASLAGAAKNKSFREKALLFYTNALTENDAQLQQAACVALKQLRGVESIDQIAGLCRSDLEAVRTAAREATLSFGERGRFAFEKMDKLCSEQREEAFCQEADVEITIF
;
A
#
# COMPACT_ATOMS: atom_id res chain seq x y z
N MET A 1 12.60 -25.76 18.93
CA MET A 1 11.53 -25.29 19.84
C MET A 1 12.11 -24.24 20.76
N LEU A 2 11.39 -23.15 21.03
CA LEU A 2 11.80 -22.15 22.02
C LEU A 2 11.49 -22.70 23.42
N ASP A 3 12.47 -22.63 24.31
CA ASP A 3 12.33 -23.07 25.71
C ASP A 3 11.55 -22.01 26.50
N PHE A 4 10.32 -22.36 26.93
CA PHE A 4 9.39 -21.43 27.58
C PHE A 4 9.94 -20.86 28.90
N GLU A 5 10.68 -21.66 29.67
CA GLU A 5 11.32 -21.19 30.90
C GLU A 5 12.36 -20.12 30.59
N LYS A 6 13.16 -20.35 29.54
CA LYS A 6 14.18 -19.40 29.08
C LYS A 6 13.56 -18.11 28.55
N VAL A 7 12.44 -18.19 27.84
CA VAL A 7 11.71 -17.01 27.33
C VAL A 7 11.14 -16.17 28.47
N SER A 8 10.56 -16.82 29.50
CA SER A 8 9.94 -16.13 30.64
C SER A 8 10.94 -15.39 31.54
N LYS A 9 12.21 -15.84 31.56
CA LYS A 9 13.30 -15.25 32.36
C LYS A 9 14.17 -14.28 31.54
N ALA A 10 13.97 -14.20 30.23
CA ALA A 10 14.82 -13.41 29.36
C ALA A 10 14.65 -11.91 29.65
N THR A 11 15.77 -11.20 29.75
CA THR A 11 15.78 -9.74 29.89
C THR A 11 15.92 -9.02 28.56
N SER A 12 16.29 -9.77 27.51
CA SER A 12 16.43 -9.24 26.15
C SER A 12 16.11 -10.28 25.07
N VAL A 13 15.73 -9.80 23.88
CA VAL A 13 15.46 -10.68 22.73
C VAL A 13 16.71 -11.41 22.26
N GLU A 14 17.89 -10.83 22.42
CA GLU A 14 19.18 -11.40 22.00
C GLU A 14 19.58 -12.64 22.79
N GLU A 15 19.10 -12.80 24.03
CA GLU A 15 19.25 -14.02 24.84
C GLU A 15 18.45 -15.21 24.27
N ILE A 16 17.37 -14.92 23.54
CA ILE A 16 16.49 -15.91 22.91
C ILE A 16 16.87 -16.12 21.44
N LEU A 17 17.20 -15.03 20.74
CA LEU A 17 17.47 -14.98 19.31
C LEU A 17 18.79 -14.24 19.05
N PRO A 18 19.94 -14.91 19.10
CA PRO A 18 21.25 -14.29 18.90
C PRO A 18 21.39 -13.54 17.56
N GLN A 19 20.65 -13.97 16.53
CA GLN A 19 20.62 -13.33 15.22
C GLN A 19 20.08 -11.88 15.25
N ALA A 20 19.34 -11.52 16.31
CA ALA A 20 18.83 -10.17 16.51
C ALA A 20 19.95 -9.12 16.64
N THR A 21 21.14 -9.53 17.11
CA THR A 21 22.33 -8.66 17.30
C THR A 21 22.84 -8.00 16.02
N ARG A 22 22.47 -8.52 14.85
CA ARG A 22 22.89 -7.99 13.54
C ARG A 22 22.36 -6.56 13.27
N ARG A 23 21.36 -6.07 14.03
CA ARG A 23 20.76 -4.73 13.84
C ARG A 23 20.68 -3.94 15.15
N LYS A 24 21.84 -3.49 15.64
CA LYS A 24 22.01 -2.81 16.95
C LYS A 24 21.05 -1.63 17.19
N GLY A 25 20.82 -0.78 16.18
CA GLY A 25 19.91 0.38 16.31
C GLY A 25 18.44 -0.04 16.51
N CYS A 26 18.00 -1.10 15.81
CA CYS A 26 16.64 -1.64 15.93
C CYS A 26 16.44 -2.34 17.28
N LEU A 27 17.46 -3.05 17.76
CA LEU A 27 17.47 -3.68 19.09
C LEU A 27 17.37 -2.67 20.23
N LYS A 28 18.08 -1.54 20.13
CA LYS A 28 18.01 -0.47 21.15
C LYS A 28 16.59 0.09 21.24
N LEU A 29 15.96 0.32 20.10
CA LEU A 29 14.57 0.77 20.05
C LEU A 29 13.62 -0.27 20.66
N TRP A 30 13.74 -1.53 20.25
CA TRP A 30 12.89 -2.62 20.75
C TRP A 30 13.00 -2.82 22.26
N ARG A 31 14.23 -2.81 22.81
CA ARG A 31 14.44 -2.89 24.27
C ARG A 31 13.74 -1.77 25.04
N GLY A 32 13.61 -0.58 24.44
CA GLY A 32 12.85 0.51 25.07
C GLY A 32 11.34 0.25 25.14
N CYS A 33 10.82 -0.71 24.37
CA CYS A 33 9.39 -1.00 24.25
C CYS A 33 8.95 -2.17 25.14
N THR A 34 9.88 -2.99 25.61
CA THR A 34 9.62 -4.28 26.27
C THR A 34 10.09 -4.28 27.71
N GLU A 35 9.40 -5.03 28.56
CA GLU A 35 9.78 -5.26 29.96
C GLU A 35 10.43 -6.64 30.13
N PRO A 36 11.20 -6.86 31.21
CA PRO A 36 11.75 -8.18 31.53
C PRO A 36 10.64 -9.25 31.58
N GLY A 37 10.86 -10.41 30.96
CA GLY A 37 9.86 -11.49 30.84
C GLY A 37 8.83 -11.30 29.72
N GLY A 38 8.72 -10.11 29.14
CA GLY A 38 7.87 -9.77 28.00
C GLY A 38 8.66 -9.36 26.75
N VAL A 39 9.83 -9.95 26.51
CA VAL A 39 10.79 -9.41 25.53
C VAL A 39 10.38 -9.63 24.06
N LEU A 40 9.49 -10.58 23.78
CA LEU A 40 9.09 -10.92 22.40
C LEU A 40 7.89 -10.14 21.89
N ALA A 41 7.20 -9.38 22.74
CA ALA A 41 6.01 -8.63 22.36
C ALA A 41 5.87 -7.36 23.19
N CYS A 42 5.30 -6.30 22.61
CA CYS A 42 4.98 -5.08 23.33
C CYS A 42 3.67 -4.48 22.82
N PRO A 43 2.97 -3.68 23.63
CA PRO A 43 1.86 -2.87 23.14
C PRO A 43 2.32 -1.94 22.01
N ALA A 44 1.53 -1.81 20.96
CA ALA A 44 1.84 -0.94 19.83
C ALA A 44 2.03 0.53 20.25
N ALA A 45 1.25 1.00 21.22
CA ALA A 45 1.43 2.32 21.82
C ALA A 45 2.82 2.51 22.47
N ALA A 46 3.39 1.46 23.07
CA ALA A 46 4.74 1.52 23.64
C ALA A 46 5.80 1.67 22.54
N LEU A 47 5.68 0.90 21.45
CA LEU A 47 6.53 1.04 20.27
C LEU A 47 6.42 2.43 19.65
N LEU A 48 5.20 2.95 19.51
CA LEU A 48 4.93 4.28 19.00
C LEU A 48 5.62 5.37 19.85
N ASN A 49 5.48 5.30 21.17
CA ASN A 49 6.10 6.24 22.09
C ASN A 49 7.63 6.18 22.04
N GLN A 50 8.20 4.98 21.88
CA GLN A 50 9.65 4.83 21.74
C GLN A 50 10.18 5.35 20.41
N LEU A 51 9.44 5.16 19.30
CA LEU A 51 9.77 5.79 18.01
C LEU A 51 9.79 7.31 18.14
N LYS A 52 8.78 7.90 18.78
CA LYS A 52 8.72 9.35 19.02
C LYS A 52 9.92 9.85 19.81
N LYS A 53 10.24 9.20 20.94
CA LYS A 53 11.41 9.56 21.77
C LYS A 53 12.72 9.46 20.98
N THR A 54 12.89 8.40 20.20
CA THR A 54 14.10 8.13 19.42
C THR A 54 14.31 9.17 18.33
N PHE A 55 13.24 9.61 17.65
CA PHE A 55 13.34 10.48 16.47
C PHE A 55 12.96 11.94 16.71
N LEU A 56 12.56 12.31 17.94
CA LEU A 56 12.08 13.65 18.31
C LEU A 56 12.99 14.78 17.82
N HIS A 57 14.27 14.72 18.20
CA HIS A 57 15.25 15.77 17.89
C HIS A 57 15.68 15.77 16.42
N ARG A 58 15.47 14.67 15.69
CA ARG A 58 15.89 14.51 14.29
C ARG A 58 14.87 15.08 13.31
N VAL A 59 13.58 14.91 13.61
CA VAL A 59 12.49 15.34 12.72
C VAL A 59 12.05 16.76 12.99
N ARG A 60 11.97 17.20 14.26
CA ARG A 60 11.50 18.56 14.61
C ARG A 60 12.29 19.68 13.92
N GLY A 61 13.59 19.47 13.68
CA GLY A 61 14.42 20.46 12.98
C GLY A 61 14.24 20.51 11.46
N LYS A 62 13.80 19.41 10.82
CA LYS A 62 13.73 19.31 9.35
C LYS A 62 12.30 19.28 8.79
N TYR A 63 11.35 18.74 9.54
CA TYR A 63 9.96 18.51 9.13
C TYR A 63 9.01 18.71 10.34
N PRO A 64 8.65 19.96 10.69
CA PRO A 64 7.75 20.22 11.81
C PRO A 64 6.37 19.56 11.57
N GLY A 65 5.79 18.97 12.62
CA GLY A 65 4.48 18.29 12.54
C GLY A 65 4.51 16.86 11.97
N GLN A 66 5.57 16.46 11.26
CA GLN A 66 5.61 15.17 10.55
C GLN A 66 6.00 13.96 11.41
N LEU A 67 6.57 14.19 12.59
CA LEU A 67 7.04 13.11 13.47
C LEU A 67 5.90 12.16 13.84
N GLU A 68 4.77 12.70 14.27
CA GLU A 68 3.61 11.92 14.72
C GLU A 68 3.11 11.00 13.60
N ILE A 69 2.92 11.59 12.41
CA ILE A 69 2.40 10.90 11.23
C ILE A 69 3.41 9.83 10.79
N ALA A 70 4.70 10.15 10.69
CA ALA A 70 5.73 9.20 10.30
C ALA A 70 5.88 8.03 11.29
N CYS A 71 5.80 8.28 12.60
CA CYS A 71 5.81 7.21 13.60
C CYS A 71 4.59 6.30 13.49
N ARG A 72 3.39 6.87 13.30
CA ARG A 72 2.17 6.08 13.10
C ARG A 72 2.24 5.24 11.82
N ARG A 73 2.75 5.79 10.71
CA ARG A 73 2.93 5.05 9.46
C ARG A 73 3.92 3.90 9.58
N LEU A 74 5.02 4.11 10.30
CA LEU A 74 5.97 3.01 10.56
C LEU A 74 5.31 1.89 11.36
N LEU A 75 4.54 2.25 12.40
CA LEU A 75 3.82 1.28 13.22
C LEU A 75 2.82 0.47 12.38
N GLU A 76 2.01 1.14 11.55
CA GLU A 76 1.08 0.49 10.62
C GLU A 76 1.79 -0.51 9.70
N GLN A 77 2.93 -0.11 9.14
CA GLN A 77 3.74 -0.98 8.26
C GLN A 77 4.31 -2.19 9.01
N VAL A 78 4.68 -2.02 10.29
CA VAL A 78 5.16 -3.11 11.15
C VAL A 78 4.03 -4.10 11.46
N VAL A 79 2.87 -3.59 11.89
CA VAL A 79 1.70 -4.41 12.26
C VAL A 79 1.20 -5.23 11.07
N SER A 80 1.07 -4.59 9.91
CA SER A 80 0.62 -5.23 8.65
C SER A 80 1.72 -5.99 7.90
N CYS A 81 2.96 -5.99 8.40
CA CYS A 81 4.14 -6.53 7.72
C CYS A 81 4.36 -6.04 6.27
N GLY A 82 3.81 -4.89 5.87
CA GLY A 82 3.98 -4.39 4.50
C GLY A 82 3.32 -3.04 4.22
N GLY A 83 2.27 -2.67 4.98
CA GLY A 83 1.62 -1.37 4.98
C GLY A 83 1.12 -0.85 3.64
N LEU A 84 0.93 -1.74 2.66
CA LEU A 84 0.31 -1.41 1.36
C LEU A 84 -1.19 -1.73 1.35
N LEU A 85 -1.65 -2.58 2.26
CA LEU A 85 -3.05 -2.96 2.41
C LEU A 85 -3.59 -2.46 3.75
N PRO A 86 -4.89 -2.16 3.85
CA PRO A 86 -5.51 -1.78 5.11
C PRO A 86 -5.26 -2.86 6.18
N GLY A 87 -4.77 -2.44 7.35
CA GLY A 87 -4.69 -3.31 8.52
C GLY A 87 -6.06 -3.43 9.21
N ALA A 88 -6.30 -4.53 9.93
CA ALA A 88 -7.49 -4.66 10.75
C ALA A 88 -7.35 -3.81 12.03
N GLY A 89 -8.26 -2.85 12.23
CA GLY A 89 -8.39 -2.07 13.48
C GLY A 89 -7.37 -0.94 13.68
N LEU A 90 -7.46 -0.28 14.84
CA LEU A 90 -6.54 0.77 15.25
C LEU A 90 -5.16 0.16 15.55
N PRO A 91 -4.06 0.63 14.93
CA PRO A 91 -2.73 0.06 15.17
C PRO A 91 -2.29 0.17 16.63
N GLU A 92 -2.73 1.23 17.32
CA GLU A 92 -2.29 1.59 18.68
C GLU A 92 -2.84 0.63 19.76
N GLU A 93 -3.96 -0.05 19.49
CA GLU A 93 -4.61 -1.01 20.40
C GLU A 93 -4.05 -2.43 20.26
N GLN A 94 -3.18 -2.66 19.28
CA GLN A 94 -2.66 -4.00 18.97
C GLN A 94 -1.39 -4.31 19.75
N THR A 95 -1.06 -5.60 19.82
CA THR A 95 0.25 -6.06 20.30
C THR A 95 1.17 -6.30 19.10
N VAL A 96 2.39 -5.80 19.19
CA VAL A 96 3.43 -6.01 18.19
C VAL A 96 4.43 -7.02 18.71
N SER A 97 4.69 -8.06 17.92
CA SER A 97 5.75 -9.03 18.20
C SER A 97 7.09 -8.60 17.60
N TRP A 98 8.18 -9.08 18.20
CA TRP A 98 9.53 -8.92 17.66
C TRP A 98 9.60 -9.47 16.24
N PHE A 99 8.90 -10.56 15.96
CA PHE A 99 8.87 -11.20 14.65
C PHE A 99 8.23 -10.29 13.59
N GLN A 100 7.12 -9.61 13.89
CA GLN A 100 6.51 -8.62 12.99
C GLN A 100 7.49 -7.47 12.71
N PHE A 101 8.11 -6.92 13.76
CA PHE A 101 9.11 -5.85 13.60
C PHE A 101 10.31 -6.31 12.78
N HIS A 102 10.87 -7.48 13.09
CA HIS A 102 12.00 -8.06 12.38
C HIS A 102 11.66 -8.38 10.92
N SER A 103 10.49 -8.98 10.66
CA SER A 103 10.01 -9.27 9.31
C SER A 103 9.82 -7.99 8.49
N TYR A 104 9.27 -6.93 9.07
CA TYR A 104 9.19 -5.63 8.42
C TYR A 104 10.58 -5.12 8.02
N LEU A 105 11.53 -5.11 8.95
CA LEU A 105 12.89 -4.67 8.68
C LEU A 105 13.59 -5.52 7.60
N GLN A 106 13.32 -6.82 7.56
CA GLN A 106 13.84 -7.72 6.51
C GLN A 106 13.22 -7.44 5.15
N ARG A 107 11.89 -7.32 5.06
CA ARG A 107 11.15 -7.04 3.81
C ARG A 107 11.59 -5.72 3.17
N HIS A 108 11.90 -4.73 3.99
CA HIS A 108 12.37 -3.41 3.52
C HIS A 108 13.90 -3.29 3.47
N SER A 109 14.65 -4.36 3.72
CA SER A 109 16.12 -4.37 3.71
C SER A 109 16.74 -3.26 4.58
N VAL A 110 16.13 -2.98 5.73
CA VAL A 110 16.50 -1.87 6.62
C VAL A 110 17.75 -2.22 7.43
N SER A 111 18.91 -1.72 7.01
CA SER A 111 20.16 -1.80 7.78
C SER A 111 20.33 -0.65 8.77
N ASP A 112 19.80 0.53 8.41
CA ASP A 112 19.87 1.76 9.20
C ASP A 112 18.45 2.30 9.41
N LEU A 113 17.98 2.22 10.66
CA LEU A 113 16.64 2.64 11.03
C LEU A 113 16.47 4.17 10.94
N GLU A 114 17.52 4.94 11.22
CA GLU A 114 17.46 6.40 11.13
C GLU A 114 17.31 6.85 9.67
N LYS A 115 18.11 6.27 8.78
CA LYS A 115 18.01 6.54 7.34
C LYS A 115 16.64 6.12 6.79
N HIS A 116 16.14 4.97 7.22
CA HIS A 116 14.81 4.49 6.84
C HIS A 116 13.71 5.43 7.31
N PHE A 117 13.76 5.86 8.57
CA PHE A 117 12.77 6.78 9.12
C PHE A 117 12.82 8.17 8.45
N ALA A 118 14.02 8.66 8.08
CA ALA A 118 14.16 9.88 7.31
C ALA A 118 13.56 9.77 5.90
N GLN A 119 13.64 8.59 5.27
CA GLN A 119 13.00 8.33 3.98
C GLN A 119 11.48 8.29 4.11
N LEU A 120 10.96 7.59 5.13
CA LEU A 120 9.53 7.58 5.43
C LEU A 120 9.00 9.00 5.71
N THR A 121 9.73 9.80 6.46
CA THR A 121 9.33 11.20 6.74
C THR A 121 9.17 12.01 5.44
N LYS A 122 10.10 11.85 4.48
CA LYS A 122 10.00 12.50 3.16
C LYS A 122 8.76 12.04 2.39
N GLU A 123 8.39 10.77 2.51
CA GLU A 123 7.20 10.22 1.88
C GLU A 123 5.91 10.75 2.50
N VAL A 124 5.86 10.89 3.81
CA VAL A 124 4.72 11.54 4.48
C VAL A 124 4.59 12.99 4.03
N THR A 125 5.69 13.77 4.03
CA THR A 125 5.66 15.15 3.51
C THR A 125 5.24 15.22 2.04
N LEU A 126 5.63 14.23 1.23
CA LEU A 126 5.21 14.15 -0.17
C LEU A 126 3.68 14.01 -0.30
N VAL A 127 3.02 13.24 0.57
CA VAL A 127 1.56 13.10 0.54
C VAL A 127 0.89 14.46 0.70
N GLU A 128 1.36 15.28 1.64
CA GLU A 128 0.85 16.64 1.82
C GLU A 128 1.16 17.53 0.60
N GLU A 129 2.39 17.46 0.05
CA GLU A 129 2.75 18.21 -1.16
C GLU A 129 1.86 17.86 -2.36
N LEU A 130 1.41 16.59 -2.46
CA LEU A 130 0.50 16.13 -3.51
C LEU A 130 -0.94 16.59 -3.31
N GLN A 131 -1.31 17.00 -2.10
CA GLN A 131 -2.66 17.49 -1.77
C GLN A 131 -2.75 19.03 -1.82
N CYS A 132 -1.65 19.75 -1.57
CA CYS A 132 -1.61 21.22 -1.60
C CYS A 132 -1.55 21.83 -3.03
N PRO A 133 -1.75 23.16 -3.22
CA PRO A 133 -1.80 23.84 -4.54
C PRO A 133 -0.56 23.72 -5.46
N GLY A 134 0.48 22.98 -5.08
CA GLY A 134 1.73 22.76 -5.82
C GLY A 134 1.88 21.39 -6.49
N GLN A 135 0.79 20.63 -6.63
CA GLN A 135 0.76 19.22 -7.03
C GLN A 135 1.56 18.91 -8.30
N ALA A 136 1.47 19.77 -9.33
CA ALA A 136 2.20 19.58 -10.59
C ALA A 136 3.72 19.55 -10.39
N LYS A 137 4.24 20.40 -9.50
CA LYS A 137 5.68 20.47 -9.20
C LYS A 137 6.11 19.26 -8.36
N ALA A 138 5.29 18.85 -7.39
CA ALA A 138 5.52 17.66 -6.59
C ALA A 138 5.62 16.40 -7.47
N VAL A 139 4.64 16.18 -8.35
CA VAL A 139 4.61 15.06 -9.30
C VAL A 139 5.81 15.06 -10.26
N ARG A 140 6.27 16.22 -10.73
CA ARG A 140 7.47 16.30 -11.59
C ARG A 140 8.76 16.00 -10.83
N LYS A 141 8.83 16.33 -9.55
CA LYS A 141 9.99 15.95 -8.70
C LYS A 141 10.08 14.44 -8.49
N LEU A 142 8.99 13.68 -8.66
CA LEU A 142 8.94 12.22 -8.54
C LEU A 142 9.45 11.51 -9.81
N GLN A 143 10.67 11.85 -10.21
CA GLN A 143 11.32 11.25 -11.38
C GLN A 143 12.76 10.84 -11.05
N GLY A 144 13.29 9.92 -11.87
CA GLY A 144 14.68 9.45 -11.77
C GLY A 144 15.03 8.90 -10.39
N LYS A 145 16.11 9.42 -9.80
CA LYS A 145 16.67 8.93 -8.53
C LYS A 145 15.68 9.03 -7.35
N ARG A 146 14.80 10.03 -7.34
CA ARG A 146 13.80 10.20 -6.27
C ARG A 146 12.77 9.08 -6.30
N LEU A 147 12.31 8.73 -7.51
CA LEU A 147 11.38 7.63 -7.68
C LEU A 147 12.03 6.28 -7.32
N SER A 148 13.29 6.06 -7.69
CA SER A 148 13.96 4.79 -7.37
C SER A 148 14.19 4.56 -5.89
N GLN A 149 14.21 5.63 -5.10
CA GLN A 149 14.34 5.58 -3.64
C GLN A 149 12.98 5.58 -2.93
N LEU A 150 11.89 5.83 -3.66
CA LEU A 150 10.55 5.92 -3.11
C LEU A 150 10.06 4.54 -2.65
N GLN A 151 9.57 4.47 -1.42
CA GLN A 151 8.80 3.37 -0.86
C GLN A 151 7.34 3.83 -0.78
N PRO A 152 6.58 3.75 -1.88
CA PRO A 152 5.29 4.42 -1.97
C PRO A 152 4.34 3.97 -0.86
N LEU A 153 3.85 4.91 -0.06
CA LEU A 153 2.78 4.67 0.91
C LEU A 153 1.44 4.54 0.19
N PRO A 154 0.45 3.81 0.76
CA PRO A 154 -0.92 3.76 0.22
C PRO A 154 -1.49 5.14 -0.06
N GLN A 155 -1.28 6.09 0.85
CA GLN A 155 -1.78 7.46 0.71
C GLN A 155 -1.08 8.19 -0.44
N THR A 156 0.20 7.93 -0.67
CA THR A 156 0.93 8.48 -1.82
C THR A 156 0.35 7.94 -3.12
N LEU A 157 0.13 6.63 -3.21
CA LEU A 157 -0.45 5.99 -4.40
C LEU A 157 -1.89 6.44 -4.64
N ARG A 158 -2.70 6.50 -3.58
CA ARG A 158 -4.08 7.01 -3.64
C ARG A 158 -4.13 8.45 -4.13
N ALA A 159 -3.36 9.35 -3.51
CA ALA A 159 -3.29 10.75 -3.94
C ALA A 159 -2.83 10.85 -5.40
N TRP A 160 -1.77 10.12 -5.78
CA TRP A 160 -1.26 10.15 -7.14
C TRP A 160 -2.26 9.59 -8.17
N ALA A 161 -3.04 8.57 -7.81
CA ALA A 161 -4.08 8.04 -8.66
C ALA A 161 -5.21 9.06 -8.88
N LEU A 162 -5.71 9.67 -7.81
CA LEU A 162 -6.78 10.68 -7.88
C LEU A 162 -6.35 11.92 -8.68
N LEU A 163 -5.07 12.31 -8.59
CA LEU A 163 -4.50 13.39 -9.40
C LEU A 163 -4.58 13.14 -10.92
N GLN A 164 -4.79 11.90 -11.37
CA GLN A 164 -4.99 11.59 -12.79
C GLN A 164 -6.42 11.87 -13.29
N LEU A 165 -7.37 12.02 -12.37
CA LEU A 165 -8.79 12.26 -12.63
C LEU A 165 -9.16 13.72 -12.37
N ASP A 166 -8.94 14.21 -11.15
CA ASP A 166 -9.54 15.47 -10.65
C ASP A 166 -8.58 16.67 -10.65
N GLY A 167 -7.38 16.50 -11.22
CA GLY A 167 -6.40 17.58 -11.31
C GLY A 167 -6.68 18.54 -12.48
N ALA A 168 -6.06 19.72 -12.43
CA ALA A 168 -5.99 20.58 -13.61
C ALA A 168 -5.37 19.79 -14.80
N PRO A 169 -5.74 20.04 -16.07
CA PRO A 169 -5.28 19.23 -17.22
C PRO A 169 -3.75 19.11 -17.36
N LYS A 170 -3.00 20.09 -16.86
CA LYS A 170 -1.53 20.05 -16.78
C LYS A 170 -1.02 19.09 -15.70
N VAL A 171 -1.71 19.02 -14.56
CA VAL A 171 -1.41 18.12 -13.43
C VAL A 171 -1.74 16.68 -13.82
N CYS A 172 -2.92 16.41 -14.39
CA CYS A 172 -3.31 15.07 -14.83
C CYS A 172 -2.31 14.48 -15.84
N ARG A 173 -1.88 15.27 -16.83
CA ARG A 173 -0.85 14.85 -17.80
C ARG A 173 0.49 14.56 -17.14
N ALA A 174 0.92 15.42 -16.20
CA ALA A 174 2.16 15.20 -15.46
C ALA A 174 2.07 13.94 -14.58
N ALA A 175 0.93 13.71 -13.91
CA ALA A 175 0.70 12.53 -13.07
C ALA A 175 0.77 11.23 -13.88
N ARG A 176 0.06 11.18 -15.01
CA ARG A 176 0.08 10.05 -15.95
C ARG A 176 1.48 9.80 -16.52
N ALA A 177 2.16 10.86 -16.98
CA ALA A 177 3.51 10.74 -17.55
C ALA A 177 4.54 10.27 -16.51
N SER A 178 4.48 10.79 -15.27
CA SER A 178 5.38 10.35 -14.21
C SER A 178 5.08 8.90 -13.79
N LEU A 179 3.82 8.45 -13.73
CA LEU A 179 3.47 7.04 -13.49
C LEU A 179 3.93 6.12 -14.62
N ALA A 180 3.77 6.53 -15.87
CA ALA A 180 4.25 5.76 -17.02
C ALA A 180 5.79 5.65 -17.02
N GLY A 181 6.49 6.72 -16.63
CA GLY A 181 7.93 6.68 -16.39
C GLY A 181 8.30 5.76 -15.23
N ALA A 182 7.44 5.70 -14.20
CA ALA A 182 7.64 4.88 -13.03
C ALA A 182 7.48 3.38 -13.25
N ALA A 183 6.76 2.98 -14.31
CA ALA A 183 6.64 1.60 -14.73
C ALA A 183 8.00 0.92 -14.99
N LYS A 184 9.04 1.70 -15.34
CA LYS A 184 10.41 1.19 -15.56
C LYS A 184 11.12 0.79 -14.27
N ASN A 185 10.66 1.29 -13.12
CA ASN A 185 11.24 0.95 -11.84
C ASN A 185 10.54 -0.29 -11.26
N LYS A 186 11.25 -1.42 -11.22
CA LYS A 186 10.70 -2.71 -10.79
C LYS A 186 10.12 -2.67 -9.36
N SER A 187 10.87 -2.15 -8.39
CA SER A 187 10.45 -2.15 -6.99
C SER A 187 9.25 -1.23 -6.72
N PHE A 188 9.20 -0.07 -7.38
CA PHE A 188 8.03 0.80 -7.32
C PHE A 188 6.82 0.15 -8.00
N ARG A 189 7.00 -0.39 -9.22
CA ARG A 189 5.93 -1.00 -10.01
C ARG A 189 5.28 -2.15 -9.25
N GLU A 190 6.05 -3.06 -8.66
CA GLU A 190 5.51 -4.20 -7.89
C GLU A 190 4.59 -3.74 -6.76
N LYS A 191 5.00 -2.72 -6.00
CA LYS A 191 4.20 -2.17 -4.89
C LYS A 191 2.96 -1.43 -5.38
N ALA A 192 3.10 -0.64 -6.44
CA ALA A 192 2.01 0.10 -7.02
C ALA A 192 0.96 -0.84 -7.64
N LEU A 193 1.40 -1.92 -8.31
CA LEU A 193 0.51 -2.96 -8.83
C LEU A 193 -0.28 -3.62 -7.72
N LEU A 194 0.38 -4.03 -6.63
CA LEU A 194 -0.30 -4.64 -5.49
C LEU A 194 -1.41 -3.73 -4.94
N PHE A 195 -1.08 -2.46 -4.68
CA PHE A 195 -2.03 -1.48 -4.17
C PHE A 195 -3.19 -1.23 -5.15
N TYR A 196 -2.90 -0.91 -6.42
CA TYR A 196 -3.95 -0.57 -7.37
C TYR A 196 -4.82 -1.76 -7.74
N THR A 197 -4.27 -2.99 -7.74
CA THR A 197 -5.09 -4.20 -7.95
C THR A 197 -6.08 -4.39 -6.80
N ASN A 198 -5.62 -4.21 -5.55
CA ASN A 198 -6.51 -4.25 -4.38
C ASN A 198 -7.59 -3.17 -4.46
N ALA A 199 -7.22 -1.96 -4.88
CA ALA A 199 -8.13 -0.84 -5.02
C ALA A 199 -9.26 -1.08 -6.05
N LEU A 200 -9.08 -1.99 -7.02
CA LEU A 200 -10.15 -2.39 -7.94
C LEU A 200 -11.29 -3.12 -7.22
N THR A 201 -10.99 -3.80 -6.11
CA THR A 201 -11.98 -4.58 -5.34
C THR A 201 -12.63 -3.80 -4.20
N GLU A 202 -12.20 -2.55 -3.96
CA GLU A 202 -12.75 -1.71 -2.90
C GLU A 202 -14.08 -1.05 -3.30
N ASN A 203 -14.93 -0.73 -2.31
CA ASN A 203 -16.21 -0.04 -2.51
C ASN A 203 -16.05 1.48 -2.66
N ASP A 204 -15.09 1.91 -3.48
CA ASP A 204 -14.82 3.32 -3.78
C ASP A 204 -14.68 3.49 -5.28
N ALA A 205 -15.75 3.93 -5.92
CA ALA A 205 -15.82 4.08 -7.37
C ALA A 205 -14.76 5.04 -7.94
N GLN A 206 -14.50 6.14 -7.23
CA GLN A 206 -13.52 7.13 -7.67
C GLN A 206 -12.12 6.53 -7.63
N LEU A 207 -11.81 5.79 -6.57
CA LEU A 207 -10.55 5.07 -6.46
C LEU A 207 -10.44 3.92 -7.47
N GLN A 208 -11.51 3.15 -7.72
CA GLN A 208 -11.54 2.10 -8.74
C GLN A 208 -11.26 2.66 -10.14
N GLN A 209 -11.90 3.77 -10.50
CA GLN A 209 -11.65 4.48 -11.75
C GLN A 209 -10.18 4.94 -11.84
N ALA A 210 -9.67 5.56 -10.78
CA ALA A 210 -8.31 6.07 -10.72
C ALA A 210 -7.27 4.94 -10.81
N ALA A 211 -7.55 3.81 -10.18
CA ALA A 211 -6.74 2.59 -10.20
C ALA A 211 -6.68 1.99 -11.60
N CYS A 212 -7.80 1.92 -12.34
CA CYS A 212 -7.80 1.48 -13.75
C CYS A 212 -6.85 2.33 -14.60
N VAL A 213 -6.95 3.67 -14.47
CA VAL A 213 -6.08 4.61 -15.20
C VAL A 213 -4.62 4.43 -14.79
N ALA A 214 -4.33 4.26 -13.49
CA ALA A 214 -2.98 4.05 -12.98
C ALA A 214 -2.36 2.73 -13.49
N LEU A 215 -3.10 1.63 -13.47
CA LEU A 215 -2.67 0.31 -13.94
C LEU A 215 -2.36 0.33 -15.45
N LYS A 216 -3.16 1.06 -16.24
CA LYS A 216 -2.86 1.34 -17.64
C LYS A 216 -1.49 2.03 -17.81
N GLN A 217 -1.19 3.07 -17.03
CA GLN A 217 0.12 3.74 -17.09
C GLN A 217 1.27 2.82 -16.66
N LEU A 218 1.05 1.97 -15.67
CA LEU A 218 2.06 1.04 -15.14
C LEU A 218 2.27 -0.22 -15.98
N ARG A 219 1.49 -0.38 -17.06
CA ARG A 219 1.45 -1.61 -17.87
C ARG A 219 1.16 -2.84 -17.00
N GLY A 220 0.16 -2.73 -16.12
CA GLY A 220 -0.24 -3.76 -15.17
C GLY A 220 -1.05 -4.88 -15.79
N VAL A 221 -0.47 -5.61 -16.74
CA VAL A 221 -1.10 -6.75 -17.42
C VAL A 221 -1.40 -7.89 -16.43
N GLU A 222 -0.71 -7.92 -15.29
CA GLU A 222 -0.94 -8.86 -14.19
C GLU A 222 -2.31 -8.72 -13.55
N SER A 223 -2.93 -7.53 -13.66
CA SER A 223 -4.24 -7.21 -13.06
C SER A 223 -5.39 -7.28 -14.06
N ILE A 224 -5.15 -7.85 -15.25
CA ILE A 224 -6.06 -7.73 -16.39
C ILE A 224 -7.44 -8.33 -16.15
N ASP A 225 -7.51 -9.45 -15.43
CA ASP A 225 -8.77 -10.12 -15.13
C ASP A 225 -9.61 -9.28 -14.16
N GLN A 226 -8.97 -8.67 -13.14
CA GLN A 226 -9.65 -7.78 -12.20
C GLN A 226 -10.15 -6.50 -12.89
N ILE A 227 -9.35 -5.92 -13.81
CA ILE A 227 -9.76 -4.75 -14.59
C ILE A 227 -10.90 -5.12 -15.55
N ALA A 228 -10.83 -6.26 -16.24
CA ALA A 228 -11.87 -6.73 -17.13
C ALA A 228 -13.20 -6.91 -16.39
N GLY A 229 -13.18 -7.43 -15.15
CA GLY A 229 -14.36 -7.56 -14.30
C GLY A 229 -15.12 -6.25 -14.08
N LEU A 230 -14.41 -5.12 -13.97
CA LEU A 230 -15.00 -3.79 -13.81
C LEU A 230 -15.65 -3.24 -15.09
N CYS A 231 -15.49 -3.89 -16.25
CA CYS A 231 -16.20 -3.54 -17.48
C CYS A 231 -17.72 -3.79 -17.39
N ARG A 232 -18.17 -4.42 -16.29
CA ARG A 232 -19.57 -4.64 -15.90
C ARG A 232 -20.05 -3.71 -14.78
N SER A 233 -19.21 -2.81 -14.28
CA SER A 233 -19.60 -1.86 -13.23
C SER A 233 -20.81 -1.02 -13.67
N ASP A 234 -21.76 -0.79 -12.76
CA ASP A 234 -22.93 0.08 -13.00
C ASP A 234 -22.54 1.53 -13.26
N LEU A 235 -21.35 1.93 -12.78
CA LEU A 235 -20.85 3.30 -12.92
C LEU A 235 -20.10 3.45 -14.24
N GLU A 236 -20.63 4.31 -15.12
CA GLU A 236 -20.09 4.56 -16.46
C GLU A 236 -18.62 5.00 -16.45
N ALA A 237 -18.25 5.84 -15.48
CA ALA A 237 -16.89 6.35 -15.33
C ALA A 237 -15.87 5.22 -15.04
N VAL A 238 -16.23 4.28 -14.15
CA VAL A 238 -15.41 3.09 -13.83
C VAL A 238 -15.36 2.15 -15.02
N ARG A 239 -16.52 1.89 -15.63
CA ARG A 239 -16.66 1.00 -16.79
C ARG A 239 -15.79 1.45 -17.97
N THR A 240 -15.84 2.74 -18.29
CA THR A 240 -15.06 3.33 -19.39
C THR A 240 -13.57 3.25 -19.11
N ALA A 241 -13.14 3.60 -17.89
CA ALA A 241 -11.74 3.50 -17.50
C ALA A 241 -11.22 2.05 -17.53
N ALA A 242 -12.03 1.09 -17.08
CA ALA A 242 -11.72 -0.34 -17.11
C ALA A 242 -11.59 -0.87 -18.55
N ARG A 243 -12.52 -0.50 -19.45
CA ARG A 243 -12.47 -0.86 -20.88
C ARG A 243 -11.22 -0.29 -21.54
N GLU A 244 -10.96 1.00 -21.36
CA GLU A 244 -9.77 1.64 -21.91
C GLU A 244 -8.46 1.02 -21.39
N ALA A 245 -8.41 0.67 -20.11
CA ALA A 245 -7.24 0.03 -19.50
C ALA A 245 -7.05 -1.39 -20.06
N THR A 246 -8.11 -2.20 -20.07
CA THR A 246 -8.10 -3.57 -20.59
C THR A 246 -7.61 -3.61 -22.03
N LEU A 247 -8.21 -2.81 -22.91
CA LEU A 247 -7.86 -2.78 -24.34
C LEU A 247 -6.44 -2.23 -24.60
N SER A 248 -5.90 -1.40 -23.70
CA SER A 248 -4.53 -0.89 -23.82
C SER A 248 -3.45 -1.97 -23.70
N PHE A 249 -3.78 -3.15 -23.16
CA PHE A 249 -2.85 -4.27 -23.03
C PHE A 249 -2.74 -5.13 -24.29
N GLY A 250 -3.31 -4.70 -25.42
CA GLY A 250 -3.19 -5.38 -26.71
C GLY A 250 -4.04 -6.65 -26.80
N GLU A 251 -3.49 -7.72 -27.38
CA GLU A 251 -4.20 -8.99 -27.61
C GLU A 251 -4.69 -9.63 -26.31
N ARG A 252 -3.85 -9.66 -25.28
CA ARG A 252 -4.24 -10.19 -23.95
C ARG A 252 -5.43 -9.44 -23.38
N GLY A 253 -5.46 -8.13 -23.58
CA GLY A 253 -6.57 -7.25 -23.21
C GLY A 253 -7.87 -7.59 -23.92
N ARG A 254 -7.82 -7.68 -25.26
CA ARG A 254 -8.98 -8.05 -26.07
C ARG A 254 -9.53 -9.41 -25.66
N PHE A 255 -8.67 -10.40 -25.48
CA PHE A 255 -9.07 -11.73 -25.03
C PHE A 255 -9.73 -11.71 -23.65
N ALA A 256 -9.16 -10.99 -22.67
CA ALA A 256 -9.74 -10.87 -21.34
C ALA A 256 -11.11 -10.16 -21.37
N PHE A 257 -11.25 -9.14 -22.22
CA PHE A 257 -12.51 -8.44 -22.43
C PHE A 257 -13.57 -9.34 -23.06
N GLU A 258 -13.24 -10.05 -24.14
CA GLU A 258 -14.15 -11.01 -24.80
C GLU A 258 -14.55 -12.16 -23.87
N LYS A 259 -13.61 -12.70 -23.10
CA LYS A 259 -13.89 -13.74 -22.09
C LYS A 259 -14.89 -13.23 -21.05
N MET A 260 -14.71 -12.00 -20.56
CA MET A 260 -15.62 -11.38 -19.60
C MET A 260 -17.01 -11.13 -20.21
N ASP A 261 -17.07 -10.72 -21.48
CA ASP A 261 -18.32 -10.46 -22.19
C ASP A 261 -19.13 -11.75 -22.38
N LYS A 262 -18.47 -12.87 -22.75
CA LYS A 262 -19.10 -14.20 -22.85
C LYS A 262 -19.68 -14.68 -21.53
N LEU A 263 -18.92 -14.55 -20.43
CA LEU A 263 -19.43 -14.89 -19.10
C LEU A 263 -20.66 -14.05 -18.72
N CYS A 264 -20.78 -12.83 -19.24
CA CYS A 264 -21.93 -11.96 -19.00
C CYS A 264 -23.15 -12.40 -19.81
N SER A 265 -22.98 -12.79 -21.08
CA SER A 265 -24.08 -13.32 -21.89
C SER A 265 -24.61 -14.63 -21.32
N GLU A 266 -23.72 -15.54 -20.91
CA GLU A 266 -24.08 -16.82 -20.29
C GLU A 266 -24.86 -16.61 -18.98
N GLN A 267 -24.40 -15.71 -18.10
CA GLN A 267 -25.12 -15.38 -16.86
C GLN A 267 -26.51 -14.77 -17.10
N ARG A 268 -26.67 -13.97 -18.17
CA ARG A 268 -27.97 -13.42 -18.54
C ARG A 268 -28.88 -14.52 -19.05
N GLU A 269 -28.39 -15.38 -19.93
CA GLU A 269 -29.16 -16.53 -20.46
C GLU A 269 -29.60 -17.46 -19.33
N GLU A 270 -28.73 -17.76 -18.37
CA GLU A 270 -29.07 -18.55 -17.17
C GLU A 270 -30.14 -17.89 -16.29
N ALA A 271 -30.05 -16.57 -16.07
CA ALA A 271 -31.06 -15.82 -15.31
C ALA A 271 -32.42 -15.82 -16.03
N PHE A 272 -32.43 -15.64 -17.35
CA PHE A 272 -33.65 -15.72 -18.16
C PHE A 272 -34.28 -17.12 -18.14
N CYS A 273 -33.47 -18.19 -18.19
CA CYS A 273 -33.99 -19.55 -18.06
C CYS A 273 -34.58 -19.82 -16.67
N GLN A 274 -33.96 -19.32 -15.61
CA GLN A 274 -34.49 -19.46 -14.24
C GLN A 274 -35.79 -18.67 -14.03
N GLU A 275 -35.92 -17.47 -14.58
CA GLU A 275 -37.16 -16.68 -14.50
C GLU A 275 -38.31 -17.35 -15.27
N ALA A 276 -38.03 -17.94 -16.44
CA ALA A 276 -39.03 -18.66 -17.23
C ALA A 276 -39.54 -19.94 -16.54
N ASP A 277 -38.69 -20.63 -15.75
CA ASP A 277 -39.09 -21.81 -14.98
C ASP A 277 -39.92 -21.45 -13.73
N VAL A 278 -39.82 -20.22 -13.22
CA VAL A 278 -40.58 -19.73 -12.04
C VAL A 278 -41.98 -19.21 -12.43
N GLU A 279 -42.18 -18.76 -13.67
CA GLU A 279 -43.50 -18.28 -14.15
C GLU A 279 -44.47 -19.41 -14.57
N ILE A 280 -44.05 -20.67 -14.59
CA ILE A 280 -44.92 -21.83 -14.86
C ILE A 280 -45.42 -22.43 -13.54
N THR A 281 -46.15 -21.66 -12.74
CA THR A 281 -47.08 -22.23 -11.74
C THR A 281 -48.26 -21.29 -11.57
N ILE A 282 -49.18 -21.31 -12.54
CA ILE A 282 -50.53 -20.76 -12.36
C ILE A 282 -51.48 -21.96 -12.28
N PHE A 283 -52.19 -22.03 -11.14
CA PHE A 283 -53.17 -23.04 -10.76
C PHE A 283 -54.36 -23.15 -11.72
#